data_AF-A0A0D7KGY0-F1
#
_entry.id   AF-A0A0D7KGY0-F1
#
_cell.length_a   1.000
_cell.length_b   1.000
_cell.length_c   1.000
_cell.angle_alpha   90.00
_cell.angle_beta   90.00
_cell.angle_gamma   90.00
#
_symmetry.space_group_name_H-M   'P 1'
#
loop_
_entity.id
_entity.type
_entity.pdbx_description
1 polymer ?
#
loop_
_entity_poly.entity_id
_entity_poly.type
_entity_poly.pdbx_seq_one_letter_code
_entity_poly.pdbx_strand_id
1 'polypeptide(L)'
;MKITFRKYEVKLGSRTYKVLIQIPEIEDLYVVSTDATGAVILGNERSLEKFDNILTVAATNKDSIIFIPSRKNELTEYLLDRWSNKDNGNDLVLLHHAIQFKRNDWKAIRSLIRKSKTENIEEIIVTKDQEGSRNLSKYWYREHKDYLDIKEQYETLFLIGVKKSS
;
A
#
# COMPACT_ATOMS: atom_id res chain seq x y z
N MET A 1 6.73 10.27 -13.60
CA MET A 1 6.88 8.81 -13.84
C MET A 1 5.52 8.21 -14.15
N LYS A 2 5.41 7.27 -15.09
CA LYS A 2 4.16 6.57 -15.38
C LYS A 2 4.11 5.26 -14.60
N ILE A 3 3.02 4.99 -13.88
CA ILE A 3 2.76 3.72 -13.20
C ILE A 3 1.55 3.07 -13.85
N THR A 4 1.65 1.77 -14.13
CA THR A 4 0.56 0.98 -14.71
C THR A 4 -0.06 0.10 -13.64
N PHE A 5 -1.39 0.01 -13.64
CA PHE A 5 -2.17 -0.80 -12.72
C PHE A 5 -3.16 -1.69 -13.48
N ARG A 6 -3.40 -2.89 -12.94
CA ARG A 6 -4.64 -3.61 -13.16
C ARG A 6 -5.72 -3.00 -12.28
N LYS A 7 -6.80 -2.54 -12.90
CA LYS A 7 -7.99 -1.98 -12.27
C LYS A 7 -9.09 -3.02 -12.21
N TYR A 8 -9.62 -3.21 -11.00
CA TYR A 8 -10.81 -4.00 -10.72
C TYR A 8 -11.88 -3.13 -10.10
N GLU A 9 -13.12 -3.27 -10.58
CA GLU A 9 -14.30 -2.70 -9.93
C GLU A 9 -15.03 -3.83 -9.20
N VAL A 10 -14.95 -3.81 -7.88
CA VAL A 10 -15.44 -4.90 -7.03
C VAL A 10 -16.71 -4.43 -6.33
N LYS A 11 -17.85 -5.02 -6.71
CA LYS A 11 -19.13 -4.78 -6.05
C LYS A 11 -19.32 -5.74 -4.88
N LEU A 12 -19.53 -5.20 -3.67
CA LEU A 12 -19.83 -5.95 -2.46
C LEU A 12 -21.03 -5.32 -1.75
N GLY A 13 -22.18 -6.01 -1.79
CA GLY A 13 -23.45 -5.44 -1.33
C GLY A 13 -23.84 -4.21 -2.15
N SER A 14 -24.11 -3.09 -1.46
CA SER A 14 -24.43 -1.79 -2.08
C SER A 14 -23.21 -0.95 -2.45
N ARG A 15 -22.00 -1.41 -2.13
CA ARG A 15 -20.76 -0.64 -2.35
C ARG A 15 -19.99 -1.17 -3.54
N THR A 16 -19.36 -0.26 -4.26
CA THR A 16 -18.41 -0.58 -5.33
C THR A 16 -17.05 -0.03 -4.93
N TYR A 17 -16.03 -0.87 -4.99
CA TYR A 17 -14.65 -0.54 -4.68
C TYR A 17 -13.82 -0.54 -5.95
N LYS A 18 -13.12 0.55 -6.23
CA LYS A 18 -12.06 0.58 -7.24
C LYS A 18 -10.77 0.07 -6.59
N VAL A 19 -10.24 -1.04 -7.08
CA VAL A 19 -8.98 -1.64 -6.59
C VAL A 19 -7.94 -1.60 -7.70
N LEU A 20 -6.78 -1.04 -7.38
CA LEU A 20 -5.64 -0.90 -8.27
C LEU A 20 -4.51 -1.80 -7.79
N ILE A 21 -4.04 -2.69 -8.66
CA ILE A 21 -2.89 -3.56 -8.41
C ILE A 21 -1.79 -3.17 -9.37
N GLN A 22 -0.64 -2.73 -8.87
CA GLN A 22 0.45 -2.29 -9.74
C GLN A 22 0.95 -3.45 -10.60
N ILE A 23 1.24 -3.16 -11.87
CA ILE A 23 1.97 -4.04 -12.78
C ILE A 23 3.18 -3.33 -13.41
N PRO A 24 4.34 -4.01 -13.57
CA PRO A 24 4.66 -5.29 -12.94
C PRO A 24 4.67 -5.17 -11.41
N GLU A 25 4.52 -6.30 -10.73
CA GLU A 25 4.58 -6.37 -9.27
C GLU A 25 5.95 -5.88 -8.77
N ILE A 26 6.00 -5.35 -7.54
CA ILE A 26 7.25 -4.86 -6.95
C ILE A 26 8.01 -6.04 -6.35
N GLU A 27 9.03 -6.48 -7.08
CA GLU A 27 10.03 -7.41 -6.58
C GLU A 27 10.83 -6.78 -5.43
N ASP A 28 11.31 -7.62 -4.51
CA ASP A 28 12.13 -7.23 -3.35
C ASP A 28 11.51 -6.18 -2.42
N LEU A 29 10.18 -6.07 -2.39
CA LEU A 29 9.47 -5.29 -1.37
C LEU A 29 8.90 -6.25 -0.32
N TYR A 30 9.39 -6.13 0.90
CA TYR A 30 9.04 -6.98 2.03
C TYR A 30 8.28 -6.17 3.06
N VAL A 31 7.16 -6.71 3.55
CA VAL A 31 6.35 -6.09 4.61
C VAL A 31 6.29 -7.09 5.76
N VAL A 32 6.98 -6.81 6.85
CA VAL A 32 7.08 -7.73 7.99
C VAL A 32 6.42 -7.11 9.22
N SER A 33 5.72 -7.94 9.97
CA SER A 33 5.25 -7.59 11.32
C SER A 33 6.38 -7.83 12.29
N THR A 34 6.58 -6.90 13.22
CA THR A 34 7.62 -7.02 14.24
C THR A 34 6.99 -7.32 15.60
N ASP A 35 7.76 -7.87 16.53
CA ASP A 35 7.31 -8.11 17.90
C ASP A 35 6.93 -6.82 18.64
N ALA A 36 7.50 -5.68 18.23
CA ALA A 36 7.24 -4.38 18.81
C ALA A 36 5.96 -3.74 18.24
N THR A 37 4.80 -4.38 18.33
CA THR A 37 3.47 -3.85 17.92
C THR A 37 3.44 -3.12 16.55
N GLY A 38 4.39 -3.43 15.67
CA GLY A 38 4.76 -2.57 14.55
C GLY A 38 4.91 -3.36 13.27
N ALA A 39 5.14 -2.63 12.18
CA ALA A 39 5.45 -3.21 10.90
C ALA A 39 6.60 -2.46 10.26
N VAL A 40 7.40 -3.18 9.49
CA VAL A 40 8.56 -2.67 8.80
C VAL A 40 8.41 -3.00 7.32
N ILE A 41 8.60 -1.99 6.47
CA ILE A 41 8.62 -2.12 5.01
C ILE A 41 10.06 -1.99 4.57
N LEU A 42 10.58 -3.02 3.91
CA LEU A 42 11.96 -3.12 3.47
C LEU A 42 11.99 -3.38 1.97
N GLY A 43 13.06 -2.93 1.34
CA GLY A 43 13.36 -3.33 -0.01
C GLY A 43 14.64 -2.69 -0.52
N ASN A 44 15.08 -3.12 -1.70
CA ASN A 44 16.19 -2.46 -2.38
C ASN A 44 15.79 -1.05 -2.85
N GLU A 45 16.77 -0.23 -3.24
CA GLU A 45 16.55 1.16 -3.67
C GLU A 45 15.45 1.28 -4.74
N ARG A 46 15.48 0.40 -5.75
CA ARG A 46 14.51 0.40 -6.86
C ARG A 46 13.09 0.08 -6.39
N SER A 47 12.93 -0.89 -5.49
CA SER A 47 11.63 -1.29 -4.93
C SER A 47 11.04 -0.18 -4.06
N LEU A 48 11.88 0.48 -3.26
CA LEU A 48 11.47 1.60 -2.41
C LEU A 48 11.14 2.86 -3.23
N GLU A 49 11.86 3.12 -4.32
CA GLU A 49 11.52 4.20 -5.25
C GLU A 49 10.17 3.94 -5.92
N LYS A 50 9.91 2.71 -6.39
CA LYS A 50 8.58 2.33 -6.91
C LYS A 50 7.51 2.50 -5.85
N PHE A 51 7.77 2.06 -4.62
CA PHE A 51 6.84 2.17 -3.51
C PHE A 51 6.50 3.63 -3.17
N ASP A 52 7.49 4.52 -3.12
CA ASP A 52 7.29 5.97 -2.90
C ASP A 52 6.37 6.60 -3.97
N ASN A 53 6.57 6.21 -5.24
CA ASN A 53 5.68 6.67 -6.31
C ASN A 53 4.24 6.17 -6.12
N ILE A 54 4.04 4.96 -5.61
CA ILE A 54 2.70 4.41 -5.34
C ILE A 54 2.07 5.06 -4.12
N LEU A 55 2.84 5.38 -3.08
CA LEU A 55 2.35 6.20 -1.96
C LEU A 55 1.82 7.54 -2.48
N THR A 56 2.51 8.16 -3.46
CA THR A 56 2.04 9.38 -4.11
C THR A 56 0.71 9.16 -4.87
N VAL A 57 0.54 8.03 -5.55
CA VAL A 57 -0.74 7.66 -6.18
C VAL A 57 -1.83 7.47 -5.13
N ALA A 58 -1.58 6.71 -4.06
CA ALA A 58 -2.56 6.47 -3.00
C ALA A 58 -3.03 7.77 -2.34
N ALA A 59 -2.11 8.72 -2.19
CA ALA A 59 -2.39 9.99 -1.55
C ALA A 59 -3.19 10.96 -2.45
N THR A 60 -3.11 10.81 -3.78
CA THR A 60 -3.81 11.67 -4.76
C THR A 60 -5.09 11.03 -5.34
N ASN A 61 -5.16 9.71 -5.42
CA ASN A 61 -6.28 8.95 -5.99
C ASN A 61 -7.26 8.51 -4.87
N LYS A 62 -8.07 9.45 -4.40
CA LYS A 62 -8.84 9.37 -3.14
C LYS A 62 -9.97 8.34 -3.13
N ASP A 63 -10.34 7.81 -4.29
CA ASP A 63 -11.44 6.87 -4.52
C ASP A 63 -10.95 5.43 -4.79
N SER A 64 -9.64 5.20 -4.78
CA SER A 64 -9.03 3.90 -5.11
C SER A 64 -8.35 3.24 -3.91
N ILE A 65 -8.56 1.93 -3.79
CA ILE A 65 -7.77 1.05 -2.94
C ILE A 65 -6.55 0.61 -3.74
N ILE A 66 -5.34 0.86 -3.25
CA ILE A 66 -4.14 0.30 -3.89
C ILE A 66 -3.72 -0.96 -3.15
N PHE A 67 -3.59 -2.06 -3.88
CA PHE A 67 -3.16 -3.35 -3.34
C PHE A 67 -1.82 -3.76 -3.96
N ILE A 68 -0.83 -4.00 -3.10
CA ILE A 68 0.49 -4.50 -3.47
C ILE A 68 0.62 -5.93 -2.90
N PRO A 69 0.69 -6.96 -3.75
CA PRO A 69 0.77 -8.36 -3.32
C PRO A 69 2.20 -8.75 -2.88
N SER A 70 2.77 -8.01 -1.92
CA SER A 70 4.16 -8.16 -1.46
C SER A 70 4.48 -9.52 -0.86
N ARG A 71 3.48 -10.32 -0.44
CA ARG A 71 3.70 -11.68 0.07
C ARG A 71 4.29 -12.64 -0.95
N LYS A 72 4.19 -12.32 -2.24
CA LYS A 72 4.83 -13.10 -3.30
C LYS A 72 6.35 -13.01 -3.25
N ASN A 73 6.89 -11.98 -2.61
CA ASN A 73 8.30 -11.91 -2.28
C ASN A 73 8.54 -12.75 -1.02
N GLU A 74 9.11 -13.94 -1.19
CA GLU A 74 9.46 -14.82 -0.08
C GLU A 74 10.44 -14.12 0.86
N LEU A 75 10.19 -14.19 2.17
CA LEU A 75 11.11 -13.60 3.13
C LEU A 75 12.45 -14.35 3.10
N THR A 76 13.55 -13.61 3.08
CA THR A 76 14.87 -14.20 3.26
C THR A 76 15.03 -14.71 4.69
N GLU A 77 15.90 -15.71 4.91
CA GLU A 77 16.23 -16.20 6.26
C GLU A 77 16.61 -15.05 7.21
N TYR A 78 17.37 -14.07 6.71
CA TYR A 78 17.72 -12.89 7.49
C TYR A 78 16.50 -12.09 7.98
N LEU A 79 15.50 -11.90 7.12
CA LEU A 79 14.27 -11.17 7.50
C LEU A 79 13.42 -11.97 8.48
N LEU A 80 13.37 -13.29 8.31
CA LEU A 80 12.69 -14.20 9.24
C LEU A 80 13.35 -14.14 10.63
N ASP A 81 14.67 -14.24 10.70
CA ASP A 81 15.40 -14.32 11.97
C ASP A 81 15.49 -12.99 12.72
N ARG A 82 15.49 -11.86 12.01
CA ARG A 82 15.82 -10.54 12.59
C ARG A 82 14.67 -9.58 12.72
N TRP A 83 13.66 -9.70 11.87
CA TRP A 83 12.63 -8.67 11.72
C TRP A 83 11.21 -9.21 11.85
N SER A 84 10.94 -10.37 11.27
CA SER A 84 9.60 -10.94 11.23
C SER A 84 9.30 -11.75 12.48
N ASN A 85 8.10 -11.57 13.03
CA ASN A 85 7.57 -12.47 14.05
C ASN A 85 6.63 -13.54 13.48
N LYS A 86 6.66 -13.71 12.16
CA LYS A 86 5.86 -14.68 11.41
C LYS A 86 6.71 -15.32 10.32
N ASP A 87 6.30 -16.50 9.93
CA ASP A 87 6.94 -17.28 8.86
C ASP A 87 6.72 -16.67 7.46
N ASN A 88 5.84 -15.66 7.33
CA ASN A 88 5.50 -15.03 6.07
C ASN A 88 5.33 -13.52 6.22
N GLY A 89 5.61 -12.79 5.14
CA GLY A 89 5.32 -11.37 5.06
C GLY A 89 3.81 -11.07 4.96
N ASN A 90 3.48 -9.79 4.95
CA ASN A 90 2.14 -9.28 4.69
C ASN A 90 2.02 -8.73 3.27
N ASP A 91 0.79 -8.73 2.78
CA ASP A 91 0.38 -7.91 1.65
C ASP A 91 0.27 -6.45 2.11
N LEU A 92 0.31 -5.49 1.19
CA LEU A 92 0.11 -4.08 1.52
C LEU A 92 -1.13 -3.53 0.86
N VAL A 93 -1.96 -2.84 1.64
CA VAL A 93 -3.11 -2.09 1.15
C VAL A 93 -2.97 -0.63 1.55
N LEU A 94 -2.98 0.26 0.57
CA LEU A 94 -2.96 1.70 0.76
C LEU A 94 -4.35 2.26 0.53
N LEU A 95 -4.83 3.05 1.48
CA LEU A 95 -6.16 3.63 1.47
C LEU A 95 -6.06 5.13 1.76
N HIS A 96 -6.77 5.92 0.99
CA HIS A 96 -7.05 7.28 1.39
C HIS A 96 -8.17 7.29 2.44
N HIS A 97 -8.06 8.14 3.47
CA HIS A 97 -9.07 8.23 4.56
C HIS A 97 -10.51 8.47 4.09
N ALA A 98 -10.69 9.08 2.91
CA ALA A 98 -12.01 9.34 2.32
C ALA A 98 -12.75 8.05 1.95
N ILE A 99 -12.04 6.93 1.78
CA ILE A 99 -12.63 5.64 1.45
C ILE A 99 -13.22 5.03 2.72
N GLN A 100 -14.55 4.91 2.76
CA GLN A 100 -15.24 4.21 3.84
C GLN A 100 -15.08 2.68 3.71
N PHE A 101 -13.88 2.19 3.98
CA PHE A 101 -13.50 0.79 3.84
C PHE A 101 -13.70 0.01 5.14
N LYS A 102 -14.50 -1.08 5.10
CA LYS A 102 -14.61 -2.03 6.21
C LYS A 102 -13.54 -3.12 6.01
N ARG A 103 -12.51 -3.16 6.87
CA ARG A 103 -11.42 -4.15 6.74
C ARG A 103 -11.88 -5.61 6.73
N ASN A 104 -13.00 -5.92 7.38
CA ASN A 104 -13.63 -7.25 7.34
C ASN A 104 -14.02 -7.68 5.91
N ASP A 105 -14.30 -6.74 5.02
CA ASP A 105 -14.68 -7.01 3.63
C ASP A 105 -13.46 -7.41 2.77
N TRP A 106 -12.23 -7.18 3.26
CA TRP A 106 -11.01 -7.40 2.49
C TRP A 106 -10.85 -8.83 1.97
N LYS A 107 -11.17 -9.83 2.78
CA LYS A 107 -11.10 -11.24 2.38
C LYS A 107 -12.05 -11.53 1.21
N ALA A 108 -13.26 -10.96 1.24
CA ALA A 108 -14.23 -11.10 0.16
C ALA A 108 -13.77 -10.37 -1.11
N ILE A 109 -13.26 -9.14 -0.96
CA ILE A 109 -12.74 -8.34 -2.08
C ILE A 109 -11.59 -9.05 -2.78
N ARG A 110 -10.59 -9.55 -2.04
CA ARG A 110 -9.49 -10.34 -2.62
C ARG A 110 -9.99 -11.58 -3.36
N SER A 111 -10.98 -12.28 -2.78
CA SER A 111 -11.57 -13.45 -3.45
C SER A 111 -12.29 -13.08 -4.75
N LEU A 112 -12.95 -11.93 -4.82
CA LEU A 112 -13.64 -11.48 -6.03
C LEU A 112 -12.64 -11.05 -7.10
N ILE A 113 -11.57 -10.34 -6.73
CA ILE A 113 -10.48 -9.99 -7.64
C ILE A 113 -9.88 -11.25 -8.27
N ARG A 114 -9.54 -12.26 -7.46
CA ARG A 114 -8.98 -13.54 -7.96
C ARG A 114 -9.91 -14.30 -8.91
N LYS A 115 -11.22 -14.09 -8.79
CA LYS A 115 -12.23 -14.71 -9.66
C LYS A 115 -12.61 -13.84 -10.85
N SER A 116 -12.23 -12.56 -10.85
CA SER A 116 -12.57 -11.64 -11.92
C SER A 116 -11.86 -12.06 -13.21
N LYS A 117 -12.64 -12.17 -14.29
CA LYS A 117 -12.11 -12.34 -15.64
C LYS A 117 -11.91 -10.99 -16.36
N THR A 118 -12.39 -9.91 -15.74
CA THR A 118 -12.32 -8.56 -16.28
C THR A 118 -11.29 -7.79 -15.47
N GLU A 119 -10.14 -7.52 -16.10
CA GLU A 119 -9.17 -6.55 -15.62
C GLU A 119 -9.03 -5.46 -16.68
N ASN A 120 -9.11 -4.21 -16.25
CA ASN A 120 -8.80 -3.07 -17.10
C ASN A 120 -7.39 -2.60 -16.77
N ILE A 121 -6.68 -2.03 -17.74
CA ILE A 121 -5.41 -1.37 -17.45
C ILE A 121 -5.68 0.11 -17.19
N GLU A 122 -5.10 0.64 -16.11
CA GLU A 122 -5.11 2.06 -15.78
C GLU A 122 -3.67 2.56 -15.66
N GLU A 123 -3.34 3.62 -16.38
CA GLU A 123 -2.04 4.27 -16.30
C GLU A 123 -2.18 5.60 -15.57
N ILE A 124 -1.34 5.81 -14.55
CA ILE A 124 -1.34 7.03 -13.74
C ILE A 124 0.03 7.68 -13.85
N ILE A 125 0.04 8.97 -14.21
CA ILE A 125 1.25 9.77 -14.27
C ILE A 125 1.46 10.43 -12.91
N VAL A 126 2.56 10.10 -12.25
CA VAL A 126 3.03 10.73 -11.03
C VAL A 126 3.97 11.87 -11.39
N THR A 127 3.56 13.10 -11.10
CA THR A 127 4.42 14.28 -11.07
C THR A 127 4.93 14.48 -9.65
N LYS A 128 6.23 14.28 -9.43
CA LYS A 128 6.86 14.71 -8.18
C LYS A 128 7.17 16.18 -8.32
N ASP A 129 6.58 17.03 -7.49
CA ASP A 129 7.04 18.41 -7.37
C ASP A 129 8.51 18.36 -6.92
N GLN A 130 9.42 18.84 -7.76
CA GLN A 130 10.86 18.70 -7.52
C GLN A 130 11.43 19.61 -6.43
N GLU A 131 10.61 20.39 -5.73
CA GLU A 131 11.09 21.35 -4.72
C GLU A 131 10.42 21.15 -3.36
N GLY A 132 10.73 20.01 -2.75
CA GLY A 132 10.77 19.93 -1.30
C GLY A 132 12.22 19.73 -0.91
N SER A 133 12.92 20.77 -0.46
CA SER A 133 14.21 20.56 0.22
C SER A 133 14.02 19.44 1.25
N ARG A 134 14.99 18.52 1.37
CA ARG A 134 15.03 17.48 2.41
C ARG A 134 15.24 18.12 3.78
N ASN A 135 14.46 19.15 4.12
CA ASN A 135 14.39 19.67 5.45
C ASN A 135 13.55 18.68 6.28
N LEU A 136 14.20 17.57 6.66
CA LEU A 136 13.59 16.51 7.46
C LEU A 136 13.14 17.04 8.84
N SER A 137 13.73 18.16 9.32
CA SER A 137 13.37 18.78 10.59
C SER A 137 11.90 19.21 10.66
N LYS A 138 11.24 19.49 9.52
CA LYS A 138 9.81 19.82 9.49
C LYS A 138 8.93 18.64 9.92
N TYR A 139 9.42 17.39 9.79
CA TYR A 139 8.74 16.18 10.25
C TYR A 139 9.04 15.84 11.71
N TRP A 140 9.97 16.55 12.35
CA TRP A 140 10.40 16.29 13.74
C TRP A 140 9.56 17.05 14.77
N TYR A 141 8.59 17.87 14.34
CA TYR A 141 7.72 18.64 15.22
C TYR A 141 6.43 17.89 15.60
N ARG A 142 6.20 17.83 16.91
CA ARG A 142 5.20 17.07 17.70
C ARG A 142 3.72 17.43 17.47
N GLU A 143 3.32 18.01 16.34
CA GLU A 143 1.93 18.47 16.13
C GLU A 143 1.33 18.13 14.76
N HIS A 144 1.93 17.20 13.99
CA HIS A 144 1.31 16.79 12.72
C HIS A 144 0.09 15.89 12.98
N LYS A 145 -1.11 16.47 12.84
CA LYS A 145 -2.41 15.78 12.75
C LYS A 145 -2.59 14.97 11.46
N ASP A 146 -1.49 14.57 10.82
CA ASP A 146 -1.51 13.68 9.67
C ASP A 146 -1.55 12.24 10.19
N TYR A 147 -2.76 11.75 10.45
CA TYR A 147 -2.97 10.40 10.96
C TYR A 147 -2.76 9.37 9.85
N LEU A 148 -1.58 8.74 9.85
CA LEU A 148 -1.40 7.45 9.19
C LEU A 148 -1.88 6.36 10.15
N ASP A 149 -3.07 5.82 9.92
CA ASP A 149 -3.55 4.66 10.66
C ASP A 149 -2.96 3.39 10.05
N ILE A 150 -2.22 2.67 10.89
CA ILE A 150 -1.59 1.40 10.54
C ILE A 150 -2.37 0.29 11.23
N LYS A 151 -2.86 -0.65 10.44
CA LYS A 151 -3.66 -1.77 10.92
C LYS A 151 -3.26 -3.03 10.20
N GLU A 152 -3.23 -4.14 10.91
CA GLU A 152 -2.97 -5.44 10.31
C GLU A 152 -4.20 -6.34 10.43
N GLN A 153 -4.57 -7.00 9.33
CA GLN A 153 -5.65 -7.99 9.32
C GLN A 153 -5.55 -8.91 8.10
N TYR A 154 -5.82 -10.20 8.27
CA TYR A 154 -5.83 -11.20 7.18
C TYR A 154 -4.55 -11.23 6.34
N GLU A 155 -3.38 -11.21 7.01
CA GLU A 155 -2.05 -11.22 6.38
C GLU A 155 -1.86 -10.02 5.44
N THR A 156 -2.40 -8.88 5.84
CA THR A 156 -2.36 -7.62 5.10
C THR A 156 -2.15 -6.48 6.06
N LEU A 157 -1.15 -5.65 5.76
CA LEU A 157 -0.93 -4.37 6.41
C LEU A 157 -1.72 -3.30 5.65
N PHE A 158 -2.55 -2.56 6.36
CA PHE A 158 -3.31 -1.43 5.87
C PHE A 158 -2.62 -0.15 6.31
N LEU A 159 -2.27 0.69 5.34
CA LEU A 159 -1.82 2.06 5.54
C LEU A 159 -2.94 3.00 5.11
N ILE A 160 -3.59 3.64 6.08
CA ILE A 160 -4.75 4.51 5.83
C ILE A 160 -4.33 5.94 6.15
N GLY A 161 -4.27 6.81 5.15
CA GLY A 161 -3.70 8.14 5.33
C GLY A 161 -4.23 9.18 4.35
N VAL A 162 -3.61 10.37 4.42
CA VAL A 162 -4.01 11.56 3.66
C VAL A 162 -2.75 12.30 3.22
N LYS A 163 -2.74 12.90 2.03
CA LYS A 163 -1.71 13.89 1.69
C LYS A 163 -2.07 15.20 2.41
N LYS A 164 -1.15 15.77 3.20
CA LYS A 164 -1.29 17.15 3.66
C LYS A 164 -1.30 18.07 2.44
N SER A 165 -2.37 18.84 2.27
CA SER A 165 -2.37 19.96 1.35
C SER A 165 -1.42 21.02 1.92
N SER A 166 -0.22 21.11 1.34
CA SER A 166 0.74 22.20 1.58
C SER A 166 0.26 23.49 0.92
#